data_AF-A0A949GVU0-F1
#
_entry.id   AF-A0A949GVU0-F1
#
_cell.length_a   1.000
_cell.length_b   1.000
_cell.length_c   1.000
_cell.angle_alpha   90.00
_cell.angle_beta   90.00
_cell.angle_gamma   90.00
#
_symmetry.space_group_name_H-M   'P 1'
#
loop_
_entity.id
_entity.type
_entity.pdbx_description
1 polymer ?
#
loop_
_entity_poly.entity_id
_entity_poly.type
_entity_poly.pdbx_seq_one_letter_code
_entity_poly.pdbx_strand_id
1 'polypeptide(L)'
;MRLLAVLAILLMAGCVARTQEYHCKQDLNIAETFELKITPTSLTYRGRIFGFKEEAGPLRRYRDKNQENEIEFNPMDGRLNLRGASDSLGWSCTRYEGIK
;
A
#
# COMPACT_ATOMS: atom_id res chain seq x y z
N MET A 1 -32.59 -41.12 13.37
CA MET A 1 -32.35 -39.66 13.48
C MET A 1 -30.95 -39.40 14.06
N ARG A 2 -29.89 -39.64 13.29
CA ARG A 2 -28.50 -39.31 13.68
C ARG A 2 -27.68 -39.21 12.40
N LEU A 3 -27.58 -38.01 11.83
CA LEU A 3 -26.61 -37.65 10.77
C LEU A 3 -26.86 -36.17 10.41
N LEU A 4 -26.58 -35.29 11.36
CA LEU A 4 -26.48 -33.86 11.12
C LEU A 4 -25.18 -33.41 11.77
N ALA A 5 -24.47 -32.51 11.08
CA ALA A 5 -23.26 -31.82 11.50
C ALA A 5 -21.93 -32.58 11.35
N VAL A 6 -21.59 -32.97 10.13
CA VAL A 6 -20.18 -33.07 9.72
C VAL A 6 -20.05 -32.36 8.37
N LEU A 7 -19.00 -31.55 8.22
CA LEU A 7 -18.57 -30.84 6.99
C LEU A 7 -19.31 -29.53 6.62
N ALA A 8 -19.10 -28.48 7.42
CA ALA A 8 -19.06 -27.11 6.88
C ALA A 8 -17.87 -26.30 7.43
N ILE A 9 -16.78 -26.99 7.77
CA ILE A 9 -15.47 -26.37 8.04
C ILE A 9 -14.61 -26.59 6.80
N LEU A 10 -15.08 -26.07 5.65
CA LEU A 10 -14.29 -26.02 4.44
C LEU A 10 -13.81 -24.58 4.26
N LEU A 11 -12.53 -24.39 4.58
CA LEU A 11 -11.64 -23.52 3.80
C LEU A 11 -11.94 -22.02 3.90
N MET A 12 -11.83 -21.46 5.11
CA MET A 12 -11.28 -20.09 5.22
C MET A 12 -9.77 -20.13 4.97
N ALA A 13 -9.37 -20.62 3.79
CA ALA A 13 -8.06 -20.35 3.22
C ALA A 13 -8.10 -18.90 2.70
N GLY A 14 -8.22 -17.94 3.62
CA GLY A 14 -8.07 -16.54 3.29
C GLY A 14 -6.65 -16.35 2.80
N CYS A 15 -6.47 -15.98 1.54
CA CYS A 15 -5.18 -15.49 1.05
C CYS A 15 -4.73 -14.38 1.99
N VAL A 16 -3.75 -14.65 2.86
CA VAL A 16 -3.10 -13.62 3.66
C VAL A 16 -2.29 -12.80 2.67
N ALA A 17 -2.91 -11.78 2.10
CA ALA A 17 -2.23 -10.89 1.20
C ALA A 17 -1.16 -10.12 2.00
N ARG A 18 0.09 -10.39 1.66
CA ARG A 18 1.27 -10.02 2.43
C ARG A 18 1.44 -8.49 2.44
N THR A 19 1.75 -7.94 3.62
CA THR A 19 2.23 -6.56 3.72
C THR A 19 3.52 -6.43 2.92
N GLN A 20 3.56 -5.43 2.04
CA GLN A 20 4.70 -5.09 1.21
C GLN A 20 5.39 -3.87 1.81
N GLU A 21 6.69 -3.93 1.97
CA GLU A 21 7.50 -2.83 2.49
C GLU A 21 8.43 -2.32 1.39
N TYR A 22 8.58 -1.00 1.30
CA TYR A 22 9.41 -0.33 0.31
C TYR A 22 10.24 0.76 0.97
N HIS A 23 11.49 0.89 0.51
CA HIS A 23 12.36 2.00 0.86
C HIS A 23 12.23 3.10 -0.18
N CYS A 24 11.76 4.28 0.23
CA CYS A 24 11.49 5.41 -0.65
C CYS A 24 12.55 6.50 -0.50
N LYS A 25 12.97 7.08 -1.63
CA LYS A 25 13.87 8.23 -1.70
C LYS A 25 13.22 9.36 -2.48
N GLN A 26 13.43 10.61 -2.08
CA GLN A 26 12.90 11.75 -2.82
C GLN A 26 13.69 11.95 -4.12
N ASP A 27 12.99 12.22 -5.22
CA ASP A 27 13.62 12.36 -6.53
C ASP A 27 14.64 13.53 -6.59
N LEU A 28 14.39 14.62 -5.86
CA LEU A 28 15.23 15.83 -5.85
C LEU A 28 16.21 15.90 -4.67
N ASN A 29 16.03 15.09 -3.63
CA ASN A 29 16.88 15.06 -2.44
C ASN A 29 17.01 13.64 -1.90
N ILE A 30 18.01 12.92 -2.38
CA ILE A 30 18.24 11.51 -2.02
C ILE A 30 18.58 11.27 -0.54
N ALA A 31 18.93 12.33 0.21
CA ALA A 31 19.13 12.23 1.65
C ALA A 31 17.80 12.09 2.40
N GLU A 32 16.70 12.57 1.81
CA GLU A 32 15.37 12.38 2.36
C GLU A 32 14.83 11.01 1.98
N THR A 33 14.69 10.14 2.98
CA THR A 33 14.24 8.76 2.81
C THR A 33 13.16 8.40 3.84
N PHE A 34 12.33 7.42 3.53
CA PHE A 34 11.38 6.85 4.48
C PHE A 34 10.94 5.44 4.07
N GLU A 35 10.34 4.71 5.02
CA GLU A 35 9.75 3.40 4.76
C GLU A 35 8.25 3.49 4.48
N LEU A 36 7.84 2.92 3.35
CA LEU A 36 6.46 2.80 2.92
C LEU A 36 5.96 1.38 3.17
N LYS A 37 4.85 1.24 3.89
CA LYS A 37 4.20 -0.06 4.11
C LYS A 37 2.85 -0.09 3.42
N ILE A 38 2.63 -1.11 2.60
CA ILE A 38 1.41 -1.28 1.82
C ILE A 38 0.76 -2.61 2.17
N THR A 39 -0.52 -2.56 2.46
CA THR A 39 -1.40 -3.72 2.60
C THR A 39 -2.40 -3.73 1.43
N PRO A 40 -3.29 -4.72 1.31
CA PRO A 40 -4.36 -4.68 0.32
C PRO A 40 -5.27 -3.47 0.47
N THR A 41 -5.50 -3.01 1.71
CA THR A 41 -6.53 -2.00 2.02
C THR A 41 -5.96 -0.69 2.55
N SER A 42 -4.64 -0.57 2.71
CA SER A 42 -4.02 0.64 3.25
C SER A 42 -2.58 0.85 2.82
N LEU A 43 -2.14 2.09 2.96
CA LEU A 43 -0.77 2.52 2.76
C LEU A 43 -0.36 3.39 3.95
N THR A 44 0.81 3.12 4.52
CA THR A 44 1.39 3.91 5.62
C THR A 44 2.52 4.77 5.08
N TYR A 45 2.30 6.09 5.03
CA TYR A 45 3.25 7.09 4.59
C TYR A 45 3.66 7.95 5.78
N ARG A 46 4.95 7.91 6.15
CA ARG A 46 5.51 8.67 7.31
C ARG A 46 4.69 8.51 8.60
N GLY A 47 4.26 7.28 8.89
CA GLY A 47 3.45 6.96 10.06
C GLY A 47 1.95 7.30 9.96
N ARG A 48 1.51 7.97 8.89
CA ARG A 48 0.09 8.23 8.61
C ARG A 48 -0.49 7.14 7.74
N ILE A 49 -1.69 6.66 8.08
CA ILE A 49 -2.39 5.60 7.36
C ILE A 49 -3.39 6.22 6.38
N PHE A 50 -3.27 5.84 5.12
CA PHE A 50 -4.18 6.15 4.03
C PHE A 50 -4.96 4.88 3.66
N GLY A 51 -6.28 4.99 3.55
CA GLY A 51 -7.14 3.88 3.15
C GLY A 51 -7.17 3.72 1.63
N PHE A 52 -7.19 2.48 1.16
CA PHE A 52 -7.35 2.17 -0.26
C PHE A 52 -8.66 2.73 -0.80
N LYS A 53 -8.60 3.37 -1.97
CA LYS A 53 -9.75 3.98 -2.64
C LYS A 53 -10.09 3.24 -3.93
N GLU A 54 -9.15 3.17 -4.85
CA GLU A 54 -9.39 2.58 -6.19
C GLU A 54 -8.08 2.18 -6.87
N GLU A 55 -8.22 1.39 -7.93
CA GLU A 55 -7.16 1.10 -8.91
C GLU A 55 -7.50 1.74 -10.26
N ALA A 56 -6.49 2.33 -10.90
CA ALA A 56 -6.59 2.97 -12.20
C ALA A 56 -5.43 2.50 -13.09
N GLY A 57 -5.64 1.38 -13.80
CA GLY A 57 -4.55 0.71 -14.52
C GLY A 57 -3.52 0.14 -13.53
N PRO A 58 -2.22 0.48 -13.67
CA PRO A 58 -1.21 0.03 -12.69
C PRO A 58 -1.26 0.84 -11.39
N LEU A 59 -1.97 1.96 -11.33
CA LEU A 59 -1.93 2.87 -10.19
C LEU A 59 -2.90 2.43 -9.10
N ARG A 60 -2.45 2.52 -7.84
CA ARG A 60 -3.27 2.35 -6.65
C ARG A 60 -3.39 3.68 -5.94
N ARG A 61 -4.63 4.10 -5.62
CA ARG A 61 -4.91 5.36 -4.93
C ARG A 61 -5.34 5.11 -3.50
N TYR A 62 -4.81 5.93 -2.60
CA TYR A 62 -5.10 5.89 -1.18
C TYR A 62 -5.45 7.28 -0.66
N ARG A 63 -6.40 7.37 0.25
CA ARG A 63 -6.90 8.64 0.79
C ARG A 63 -6.86 8.65 2.30
N ASP A 64 -6.53 9.80 2.88
CA ASP A 64 -6.57 9.97 4.32
C ASP A 64 -8.02 10.03 4.84
N LYS A 65 -8.19 9.88 6.16
CA LYS A 65 -9.53 9.90 6.78
C LYS A 65 -10.26 11.22 6.59
N ASN A 66 -9.52 12.33 6.51
CA ASN A 66 -10.07 13.68 6.35
C ASN A 66 -10.37 14.02 4.89
N GLN A 67 -10.01 13.15 3.94
CA GLN A 67 -10.18 13.30 2.49
C GLN A 67 -9.44 14.47 1.84
N GLU A 68 -8.55 15.12 2.58
CA GLU A 68 -7.78 16.27 2.09
C GLU A 68 -6.56 15.83 1.27
N ASN A 69 -6.01 14.65 1.57
CA ASN A 69 -4.76 14.18 0.98
C ASN A 69 -4.95 12.84 0.27
N GLU A 70 -4.41 12.73 -0.94
CA GLU A 70 -4.44 11.50 -1.73
C GLU A 70 -3.02 11.12 -2.15
N ILE A 71 -2.71 9.82 -2.04
CA ILE A 71 -1.44 9.24 -2.47
C ILE A 71 -1.75 8.34 -3.66
N GLU A 72 -0.99 8.52 -4.74
CA GLU A 72 -0.99 7.63 -5.88
C GLU A 72 0.33 6.85 -5.89
N PHE A 73 0.23 5.53 -5.94
CA PHE A 73 1.39 4.65 -5.96
C PHE A 73 1.30 3.69 -7.14
N ASN A 74 2.38 3.58 -7.90
CA ASN A 74 2.55 2.58 -8.93
C ASN A 74 3.44 1.43 -8.40
N PRO A 75 2.89 0.24 -8.13
CA PRO A 75 3.67 -0.91 -7.67
C PRO A 75 4.57 -1.50 -8.76
N MET A 76 4.38 -1.15 -10.05
CA MET A 76 5.17 -1.68 -11.16
C MET A 76 6.54 -1.01 -11.27
N ASP A 77 6.60 0.31 -11.07
CA ASP A 77 7.84 1.11 -11.18
C ASP A 77 8.27 1.76 -9.86
N GLY A 78 7.46 1.62 -8.80
CA GLY A 78 7.75 2.15 -7.47
C GLY A 78 7.52 3.66 -7.32
N ARG A 79 6.87 4.33 -8.28
CA ARG A 79 6.63 5.78 -8.22
C ARG A 79 5.53 6.10 -7.22
N LEU A 80 5.78 7.05 -6.32
CA LEU A 80 4.80 7.58 -5.37
C LEU A 80 4.65 9.09 -5.56
N ASN A 81 3.41 9.53 -5.75
CA ASN A 81 3.04 10.93 -5.90
C ASN A 81 2.04 11.36 -4.83
N LEU A 82 2.24 12.55 -4.27
CA LEU A 82 1.32 13.19 -3.33
C LEU A 82 0.40 14.14 -4.11
N ARG A 83 -0.90 13.88 -4.13
CA ARG A 83 -1.90 14.82 -4.65
C ARG A 83 -2.37 15.72 -3.51
N GLY A 84 -2.21 17.03 -3.68
CA GLY A 84 -2.72 18.06 -2.74
C GLY A 84 -1.64 18.95 -2.13
N ALA A 85 -0.35 18.59 -2.22
CA ALA A 85 0.74 19.49 -1.84
C ALA A 85 1.08 20.40 -3.03
N SER A 86 1.29 21.70 -2.75
CA SER A 86 1.61 22.73 -3.76
C SER A 86 2.89 22.44 -4.55
N ASP A 87 3.72 21.53 -4.07
CA ASP A 87 4.86 20.97 -4.77
C ASP A 87 4.65 19.46 -4.90
N SER A 88 4.54 18.96 -6.14
CA SER A 88 4.46 17.53 -6.42
C SER A 88 5.83 16.89 -6.17
N LEU A 89 6.15 16.62 -4.90
CA LEU A 89 7.33 15.87 -4.51
C LEU A 89 7.18 14.43 -4.99
N GLY A 90 7.95 14.08 -6.02
CA GLY A 90 8.08 12.73 -6.54
C GLY A 90 8.96 11.87 -5.64
N TRP A 91 8.52 10.64 -5.41
CA TRP A 91 9.25 9.63 -4.66
C TRP A 91 9.47 8.41 -5.52
N SER A 92 10.67 7.82 -5.41
CA SER A 92 11.03 6.55 -6.02
C SER A 92 11.22 5.51 -4.92
N CYS A 93 10.40 4.47 -4.95
CA CYS A 93 10.33 3.44 -3.90
C CYS A 93 10.79 2.08 -4.42
N THR A 94 11.80 1.50 -3.76
CA THR A 94 12.28 0.15 -4.06
C THR A 94 11.72 -0.83 -3.05
N ARG A 95 11.12 -1.93 -3.54
CA ARG A 95 10.58 -2.97 -2.66
C ARG A 95 11.72 -3.61 -1.86
N TYR A 96 11.51 -3.84 -0.57
CA TYR A 96 12.37 -4.77 0.16
C TYR A 96 12.10 -6.17 -0.37
N GLU A 97 12.98 -6.64 -1.25
CA GLU A 97 13.16 -8.08 -1.41
C GLU A 97 13.84 -8.54 -0.13
N GLY A 98 13.11 -9.28 0.70
CA GLY A 98 13.70 -9.84 1.92
C GLY A 98 15.01 -10.52 1.54
N ILE A 99 16.11 -10.09 2.17
CA ILE A 99 17.36 -10.85 2.16
C ILE A 99 16.97 -12.27 2.57
N LYS A 100 17.05 -13.20 1.62
CA LYS A 100 17.00 -14.63 1.90
C LYS A 100 18.33 -15.06 2.48
#